data_AF-A0A2E7K0P6-F1
#
_entry.id   AF-A0A2E7K0P6-F1
#
_cell.length_a   1.000
_cell.length_b   1.000
_cell.length_c   1.000
_cell.angle_alpha   90.00
_cell.angle_beta   90.00
_cell.angle_gamma   90.00
#
_symmetry.space_group_name_H-M   'P 1'
#
loop_
_entity.id
_entity.type
_entity.pdbx_description
1 polymer ?
#
loop_
_entity_poly.entity_id
_entity_poly.type
_entity_poly.pdbx_seq_one_letter_code
_entity_poly.pdbx_strand_id
1 'polypeptide(L)'
;MTSATDPYTGPRRGFMFVLSSPSGAGKTTLSRRLLGNHPGVSISISVTTRPKRPGEIDKQDYHFIDDAEFTQMVTDGTLLEHATVFDYKYGTPAEQVEQALN
;
A
#
# COMPACT_ATOMS: atom_id res chain seq x y z
N MET A 1 -19.96 1.04 -42.92
CA MET A 1 -20.10 0.50 -41.55
C MET A 1 -19.27 1.37 -40.62
N THR A 2 -19.92 2.33 -39.97
CA THR A 2 -19.32 3.22 -38.97
C THR A 2 -19.04 2.41 -37.71
N SER A 3 -17.76 2.23 -37.39
CA SER A 3 -17.32 1.65 -36.13
C SER A 3 -17.83 2.52 -34.99
N ALA A 4 -18.66 1.96 -34.11
CA ALA A 4 -19.02 2.60 -32.85
C ALA A 4 -17.71 2.84 -32.06
N THR A 5 -17.45 4.08 -31.70
CA THR A 5 -16.38 4.44 -30.78
C THR A 5 -16.65 3.77 -29.44
N ASP A 6 -15.71 2.95 -28.98
CA ASP A 6 -15.73 2.34 -27.66
C ASP A 6 -15.86 3.45 -26.59
N PRO A 7 -16.95 3.50 -25.79
CA PRO A 7 -17.12 4.52 -24.77
C PRO A 7 -16.09 4.45 -23.64
N TYR A 8 -15.22 3.42 -23.63
CA TYR A 8 -14.14 3.22 -22.66
C TYR A 8 -12.77 3.71 -23.15
N THR A 9 -12.69 4.54 -24.21
CA THR A 9 -11.43 5.16 -24.69
C THR A 9 -10.87 6.28 -23.80
N GLY A 10 -11.37 6.43 -22.57
CA GLY A 10 -10.78 7.33 -21.57
C GLY A 10 -9.59 6.71 -20.83
N PRO A 11 -8.76 7.52 -20.15
CA PRO A 11 -7.73 7.00 -19.26
C PRO A 11 -8.37 6.05 -18.24
N ARG A 12 -7.86 4.82 -18.15
CA ARG A 12 -8.37 3.81 -17.23
C ARG A 12 -7.69 4.00 -15.89
N ARG A 13 -8.48 4.27 -14.84
CA ARG A 13 -8.02 4.23 -13.46
C ARG A 13 -7.41 2.85 -13.17
N GLY A 14 -6.31 2.82 -12.43
CA GLY A 14 -5.67 1.60 -11.94
C GLY A 14 -6.62 0.77 -11.07
N PHE A 15 -6.24 -0.49 -10.85
CA PHE A 15 -7.04 -1.44 -10.08
C PHE A 15 -6.34 -1.76 -8.75
N MET A 16 -7.03 -1.54 -7.63
CA MET A 16 -6.51 -1.83 -6.30
C MET A 16 -6.78 -3.28 -5.88
N PHE A 17 -5.72 -4.00 -5.52
CA PHE A 17 -5.82 -5.33 -4.91
C PHE A 17 -5.62 -5.22 -3.40
N VAL A 18 -6.56 -5.77 -2.63
CA VAL A 18 -6.41 -5.94 -1.18
C VAL A 18 -6.17 -7.41 -0.88
N LEU A 19 -4.97 -7.74 -0.39
CA LEU A 19 -4.61 -9.10 -0.02
C LEU A 19 -4.72 -9.31 1.50
N SER A 20 -5.75 -10.04 1.94
CA SER A 20 -6.01 -10.31 3.35
C SER A 20 -5.89 -11.81 3.70
N SER A 21 -5.46 -12.11 4.94
CA SER A 21 -5.45 -13.45 5.57
C SER A 21 -4.85 -13.37 6.99
N PRO A 22 -4.94 -14.42 7.83
CA PRO A 22 -4.26 -14.46 9.13
C PRO A 22 -2.73 -14.38 9.05
N SER A 23 -2.07 -14.04 10.16
CA SER A 23 -0.60 -14.10 10.24
C SER A 23 -0.08 -15.49 9.87
N GLY A 24 1.05 -15.57 9.17
CA GLY A 24 1.65 -16.84 8.73
C GLY A 24 1.05 -17.49 7.47
N ALA A 25 -0.07 -16.98 6.94
CA ALA A 25 -0.72 -17.56 5.76
C ALA A 25 -0.06 -17.25 4.39
N GLY A 26 1.12 -16.63 4.37
CA GLY A 26 1.91 -16.45 3.14
C GLY A 26 1.65 -15.20 2.30
N LYS A 27 0.96 -14.16 2.83
CA LYS A 27 0.69 -12.89 2.09
C LYS A 27 1.94 -12.28 1.48
N THR A 28 2.99 -12.16 2.27
CA THR A 28 4.27 -11.57 1.84
C THR A 28 4.90 -12.37 0.71
N THR A 29 4.78 -13.70 0.75
CA THR A 29 5.27 -14.57 -0.32
C THR A 29 4.48 -14.34 -1.61
N LEU A 30 3.15 -14.24 -1.52
CA LEU A 30 2.30 -14.00 -2.68
C LEU A 30 2.52 -12.60 -3.27
N SER A 31 2.59 -11.55 -2.44
CA SER A 31 2.80 -10.17 -2.91
C SER A 31 4.15 -10.02 -3.62
N ARG A 32 5.23 -10.61 -3.08
CA ARG A 32 6.56 -10.61 -3.74
C ARG A 32 6.54 -11.33 -5.09
N ARG A 33 5.83 -12.45 -5.21
CA ARG A 33 5.67 -13.17 -6.49
C ARG A 33 4.87 -12.35 -7.51
N LEU A 34 3.81 -11.65 -7.07
CA LEU A 34 3.02 -10.76 -7.93
C LEU A 34 3.90 -9.63 -8.50
N LEU A 35 4.68 -8.96 -7.65
CA LEU A 35 5.60 -7.90 -8.07
C LEU A 35 6.66 -8.40 -9.07
N GLY A 36 7.21 -9.60 -8.86
CA GLY A 36 8.23 -10.18 -9.74
C GLY A 36 7.70 -10.61 -11.11
N ASN A 37 6.42 -11.00 -11.20
CA ASN A 37 5.83 -11.55 -12.43
C ASN A 37 5.00 -10.53 -13.22
N HIS A 38 4.59 -9.41 -12.61
CA HIS A 38 3.70 -8.43 -13.24
C HIS A 38 4.26 -7.00 -13.09
N PRO A 39 4.96 -6.47 -14.11
CA PRO A 39 5.62 -5.15 -14.03
C PRO A 39 4.63 -3.98 -13.91
N GLY A 40 3.34 -4.18 -14.20
CA GLY A 40 2.28 -3.20 -13.98
C GLY A 40 1.70 -3.19 -12.57
N VAL A 41 2.24 -4.00 -11.65
CA VAL A 41 1.79 -4.07 -10.25
C VAL A 41 2.82 -3.40 -9.35
N SER A 42 2.36 -2.47 -8.52
CA SER A 42 3.14 -1.88 -7.43
C SER A 42 2.55 -2.30 -6.08
N ILE A 43 3.36 -2.21 -5.02
CA ILE A 43 2.92 -2.45 -3.65
C ILE A 43 2.90 -1.12 -2.91
N SER A 44 1.83 -0.87 -2.14
CA SER A 44 1.82 0.21 -1.17
C SER A 44 2.64 -0.19 0.05
N ILE A 45 3.56 0.67 0.46
CA ILE A 45 4.44 0.44 1.61
C ILE A 45 3.83 1.18 2.79
N SER A 46 3.36 0.43 3.78
CA SER A 46 2.73 1.01 4.97
C SER A 46 3.74 1.75 5.86
N VAL A 47 3.24 2.71 6.64
CA VAL A 47 3.99 3.30 7.77
C VAL A 47 3.79 2.46 9.03
N THR A 48 4.77 2.48 9.94
CA THR A 48 4.62 1.91 11.27
C THR A 48 5.45 2.63 12.32
N THR A 49 4.93 2.68 13.56
CA THR A 49 5.68 3.15 14.74
C THR A 49 6.50 2.05 15.42
N ARG A 50 6.41 0.82 14.91
CA ARG A 50 7.20 -0.29 15.41
C ARG A 50 8.68 -0.07 15.10
N PRO A 51 9.59 -0.34 16.06
CA PRO A 51 11.01 -0.38 15.75
C PRO A 51 11.32 -1.40 14.65
N LYS A 52 12.19 -0.99 13.72
CA LYS A 52 12.71 -1.84 12.66
C LYS A 52 13.41 -3.06 13.24
N ARG A 53 13.07 -4.26 12.77
CA ARG A 53 13.72 -5.52 13.17
C ARG A 53 15.03 -5.72 12.40
N PRO A 54 15.96 -6.54 12.93
CA PRO A 54 17.13 -6.97 12.15
C PRO A 54 16.71 -7.58 10.81
N GLY A 55 17.32 -7.09 9.73
CA GLY A 55 17.05 -7.54 8.36
C GLY A 55 15.92 -6.78 7.63
N GLU A 56 15.12 -5.97 8.32
CA GLU A 56 14.14 -5.09 7.66
C GLU A 56 14.81 -3.86 7.06
N ILE A 57 14.27 -3.39 5.93
CA ILE A 57 14.76 -2.26 5.14
C ILE A 57 13.68 -1.16 5.15
N ASP A 58 14.09 0.04 5.55
CA ASP A 58 13.24 1.23 5.55
C ASP A 58 12.86 1.61 4.11
N LYS A 59 11.61 2.05 3.92
CA LYS A 59 11.01 2.36 2.60
C LYS A 59 10.92 1.15 1.66
N GLN A 60 11.01 -0.06 2.20
CA GLN A 60 10.80 -1.31 1.46
C GLN A 60 9.84 -2.23 2.20
N ASP A 61 10.14 -2.56 3.45
CA ASP A 61 9.24 -3.39 4.27
C ASP A 61 8.16 -2.53 4.92
N TYR A 62 8.56 -1.38 5.47
CA TYR A 62 7.71 -0.32 6.01
C TYR A 62 8.44 1.02 5.90
N HIS A 63 7.70 2.11 6.04
CA HIS A 63 8.24 3.38 6.52
C HIS A 63 8.25 3.37 8.04
N PHE A 64 9.43 3.31 8.64
CA PHE A 64 9.57 3.29 10.10
C PHE A 64 9.61 4.72 10.63
N ILE A 65 8.50 5.18 11.19
CA ILE A 65 8.30 6.56 11.65
C ILE A 65 8.07 6.60 13.17
N ASP A 66 8.14 7.77 13.78
CA ASP A 66 7.81 7.91 15.20
C ASP A 66 6.31 8.16 15.45
N ASP A 67 5.90 8.13 16.72
CA ASP A 67 4.52 8.37 17.11
C ASP A 67 4.02 9.78 16.80
N ALA A 68 4.90 10.78 16.78
CA ALA A 68 4.53 12.15 16.51
C ALA A 68 4.20 12.34 15.03
N GLU A 69 5.07 11.81 14.15
CA GLU A 69 4.85 11.78 12.70
C GLU A 69 3.58 10.99 12.36
N PHE A 70 3.39 9.81 12.96
CA PHE A 70 2.18 9.02 12.72
C PHE A 70 0.91 9.79 13.12
N THR A 71 0.93 10.45 14.27
CA THR A 71 -0.22 11.24 14.76
C THR A 71 -0.52 12.40 13.82
N GLN A 72 0.52 13.07 13.32
CA GLN A 72 0.38 14.14 12.33
C GLN A 72 -0.28 13.61 11.04
N MET A 73 0.16 12.47 10.53
CA MET A 73 -0.43 11.87 9.31
C MET A 73 -1.93 11.54 9.47
N VAL A 74 -2.34 11.06 10.64
CA VAL A 74 -3.75 10.82 10.97
C VAL A 74 -4.53 12.14 11.02
N THR A 75 -3.99 13.15 11.70
CA THR A 75 -4.63 14.47 11.79
C THR A 75 -4.80 15.13 10.43
N ASP A 76 -3.81 15.00 9.55
CA ASP A 76 -3.82 15.58 8.20
C ASP A 76 -4.65 14.75 7.20
N GLY A 77 -5.19 13.60 7.60
CA GLY A 77 -5.98 12.73 6.72
C GLY A 77 -5.18 12.12 5.58
N THR A 78 -3.87 11.91 5.78
CA THR A 78 -2.95 11.40 4.74
C THR A 78 -2.81 9.87 4.73
N LEU A 79 -3.55 9.17 5.59
CA LEU A 79 -3.64 7.71 5.64
C LEU A 79 -5.02 7.24 5.14
N LEU A 80 -5.06 6.25 4.25
CA LEU A 80 -6.32 5.63 3.80
C LEU A 80 -6.95 4.76 4.87
N GLU A 81 -6.11 4.10 5.66
CA GLU A 81 -6.50 3.31 6.82
C GLU A 81 -5.37 3.34 7.84
N HIS A 82 -5.73 3.15 9.11
CA HIS A 82 -4.78 2.98 10.19
C HIS A 82 -5.35 2.11 11.32
N ALA A 83 -4.47 1.41 12.03
CA ALA A 83 -4.81 0.58 13.17
C ALA A 83 -3.66 0.48 14.18
N THR A 84 -4.02 0.18 15.43
CA THR A 84 -3.06 -0.17 16.50
C THR A 84 -3.04 -1.69 16.69
N VAL A 85 -1.86 -2.28 16.62
CA VAL A 85 -1.63 -3.72 16.75
C VAL A 85 -0.42 -3.97 17.64
N PHE A 86 -0.62 -4.66 18.77
CA PHE A 86 0.43 -4.92 19.78
C PHE A 86 1.23 -3.65 20.14
N ASP A 87 0.52 -2.60 20.56
CA ASP A 87 1.06 -1.30 20.97
C ASP A 87 1.72 -0.45 19.87
N TYR A 88 1.84 -0.97 18.65
CA TYR A 88 2.38 -0.23 17.51
C TYR A 88 1.27 0.18 16.54
N LYS A 89 1.46 1.33 15.90
CA LYS A 89 0.53 1.85 14.90
C LYS A 89 1.00 1.46 13.51
N TYR A 90 0.04 1.22 12.64
CA TYR A 90 0.24 0.88 11.23
C TYR A 90 -0.75 1.67 10.40
N GLY A 91 -0.35 2.09 9.21
CA GLY A 91 -1.26 2.76 8.28
C GLY A 91 -0.76 2.75 6.85
N THR A 92 -1.67 2.98 5.92
CA THR A 92 -1.39 3.00 4.48
C THR A 92 -1.40 4.43 3.95
N PRO A 93 -0.26 4.98 3.52
CA PRO A 93 -0.19 6.33 2.94
C PRO A 93 -1.08 6.47 1.70
N ALA A 94 -1.92 7.50 1.67
CA ALA A 94 -2.86 7.73 0.58
C ALA A 94 -2.17 8.11 -0.73
N GLU A 95 -1.14 8.95 -0.64
CA GLU A 95 -0.42 9.47 -1.82
C GLU A 95 0.10 8.35 -2.72
N GLN A 96 0.76 7.33 -2.15
CA GLN A 96 1.34 6.24 -2.94
C GLN A 96 0.26 5.44 -3.68
N VAL A 97 -0.90 5.23 -3.05
CA VAL A 97 -2.01 4.50 -3.66
C VAL A 97 -2.68 5.34 -4.74
N GLU A 98 -2.97 6.61 -4.48
CA GLU A 98 -3.61 7.48 -5.47
C GLU A 98 -2.71 7.73 -6.69
N GLN A 99 -1.38 7.83 -6.51
CA GLN A 99 -0.44 7.89 -7.63
C GLN A 99 -0.44 6.61 -8.48
N ALA A 100 -0.64 5.45 -7.87
CA ALA A 100 -0.70 4.17 -8.61
C ALA A 100 -2.06 3.95 -9.30
N LEU A 101 -3.11 4.63 -8.85
CA LEU A 101 -4.46 4.52 -9.40
C LEU A 101 -4.73 5.50 -10.55
N ASN A 102 -3.97 6.58 -10.68
CA ASN A 102 -4.18 7.62 -11.69
C ASN A 102 -3.18 7.50 -12.84
#